data_AF-A0A0Q7JM59-F1
#
_entry.id   AF-A0A0Q7JM59-F1
#
_cell.length_a   1.000
_cell.length_b   1.000
_cell.length_c   1.000
_cell.angle_alpha   90.00
_cell.angle_beta   90.00
_cell.angle_gamma   90.00
#
_symmetry.space_group_name_H-M   'P 1'
#
loop_
_entity.id
_entity.type
_entity.pdbx_description
1 polymer ?
#
loop_
_entity_poly.entity_id
_entity_poly.type
_entity_poly.pdbx_seq_one_letter_code
_entity_poly.pdbx_strand_id
1 'polypeptide(L)'
;MTTSDAAADPDRRFTDRDLSGVRFVRCDLSGAVVRGGDVAGVEIDSPWLLEGGTALLVNGVDVTPYVDAELNRRFPGREQRRATDPDGLRRAWAAVERSWATTLARVAAMPPGTTDLSVDGEWSFAQTLRHLVMATDTWLGRAILEQPQPYHPLGQPNAEYATDGYDTSVFTTELPPFAAVLAARESRVTMVRELFAHITDADLRVPRRNPWSPQHEETTLSCLHTILEEEWEHHRYAVRDLDVIDGRPTT
;
A
#
# COMPACT_ATOMS: atom_id res chain seq x y z
N MET A 1 -10.70 1.95 -6.22
CA MET A 1 -10.29 3.06 -5.35
C MET A 1 -11.37 4.14 -5.46
N THR A 2 -12.23 4.22 -4.46
CA THR A 2 -13.33 5.19 -4.39
C THR A 2 -12.78 6.47 -3.77
N THR A 3 -12.65 7.51 -4.59
CA THR A 3 -12.57 8.89 -4.11
C THR A 3 -13.78 9.15 -3.23
N SER A 4 -13.57 9.69 -2.03
CA SER A 4 -14.63 10.21 -1.19
C SER A 4 -15.56 11.11 -2.01
N ASP A 5 -16.83 10.72 -2.13
CA ASP A 5 -17.90 11.48 -2.81
C ASP A 5 -18.33 12.73 -2.00
N ALA A 6 -17.49 13.20 -1.07
CA ALA A 6 -17.70 14.47 -0.40
C ALA A 6 -17.53 15.59 -1.42
N ALA A 7 -18.66 16.15 -1.87
CA ALA A 7 -18.69 17.32 -2.73
C ALA A 7 -17.73 18.38 -2.18
N ALA A 8 -16.77 18.80 -3.01
CA ALA A 8 -15.85 19.88 -2.67
C ALA A 8 -16.66 21.11 -2.24
N ASP A 9 -16.39 21.62 -1.05
CA ASP A 9 -16.89 22.92 -0.59
C ASP A 9 -16.02 24.00 -1.26
N PRO A 10 -16.48 24.65 -2.34
CA PRO A 10 -15.62 25.44 -3.22
C PRO A 10 -15.04 26.69 -2.56
N ASP A 11 -15.53 27.07 -1.37
CA ASP A 11 -15.20 28.32 -0.69
C ASP A 11 -14.38 28.15 0.60
N ARG A 12 -13.82 26.96 0.86
CA ARG A 12 -12.93 26.77 2.02
C ARG A 12 -11.57 27.43 1.84
N ARG A 13 -11.49 28.71 2.20
CA ARG A 13 -10.25 29.49 2.25
C ARG A 13 -9.85 29.83 3.68
N PHE A 14 -8.64 29.43 4.07
CA PHE A 14 -7.99 29.90 5.29
C PHE A 14 -7.05 31.07 4.95
N THR A 15 -7.22 32.22 5.62
CA THR A 15 -6.39 33.42 5.43
C THR A 15 -5.85 33.89 6.78
N ASP A 16 -4.54 34.11 6.87
CA ASP A 16 -3.82 34.52 8.09
C ASP A 16 -4.16 33.64 9.31
N ARG A 17 -4.19 32.31 9.09
CA ARG A 17 -4.44 31.31 10.14
C ARG A 17 -3.20 30.47 10.38
N ASP A 18 -2.94 30.21 11.65
CA ASP A 18 -2.00 29.18 12.09
C ASP A 18 -2.67 27.81 11.96
N LEU A 19 -2.10 26.95 11.11
CA LEU A 19 -2.51 25.56 10.90
C LEU A 19 -1.43 24.57 11.35
N SER A 20 -0.53 25.01 12.24
CA SER A 20 0.48 24.14 12.82
C SER A 20 -0.16 22.95 13.54
N GLY A 21 0.41 21.77 13.32
CA GLY A 21 -0.09 20.52 13.91
C GLY A 21 -1.38 19.95 13.30
N VAL A 22 -1.95 20.56 12.25
CA VAL A 22 -3.11 19.98 11.56
C VAL A 22 -2.72 18.70 10.83
N ARG A 23 -3.53 17.64 10.99
CA ARG A 23 -3.43 16.39 10.22
C ARG A 23 -4.62 16.24 9.28
N PHE A 24 -4.35 15.98 8.01
CA PHE A 24 -5.36 15.62 7.02
C PHE A 24 -5.34 14.11 6.82
N VAL A 25 -6.30 13.41 7.41
CA VAL A 25 -6.36 11.94 7.36
C VAL A 25 -7.42 11.55 6.34
N ARG A 26 -6.98 10.93 5.23
CA ARG A 26 -7.87 10.45 4.14
C ARG A 26 -8.74 11.56 3.54
N CYS A 27 -8.16 12.74 3.37
CA CYS A 27 -8.80 13.86 2.69
C CYS A 27 -8.37 13.90 1.22
N ASP A 28 -9.29 14.25 0.33
CA ASP A 28 -8.91 14.66 -1.01
C ASP A 28 -8.34 16.08 -0.96
N LEU A 29 -7.05 16.21 -1.26
CA LEU A 29 -6.34 17.48 -1.35
C LEU A 29 -6.04 17.85 -2.80
N SER A 30 -6.67 17.19 -3.77
CA SER A 30 -6.52 17.50 -5.19
C SER A 30 -6.87 18.97 -5.45
N GLY A 31 -5.92 19.70 -6.03
CA GLY A 31 -6.07 21.12 -6.31
C GLY A 31 -5.95 22.06 -5.09
N ALA A 32 -5.62 21.55 -3.89
CA ALA A 32 -5.30 22.40 -2.75
C ALA A 32 -4.07 23.27 -3.06
N VAL A 33 -4.12 24.56 -2.68
CA VAL A 33 -3.04 25.51 -2.95
C VAL A 33 -2.63 26.23 -1.67
N VAL A 34 -1.35 26.16 -1.33
CA VAL A 34 -0.73 27.00 -0.29
C VAL A 34 0.03 28.13 -0.99
N ARG A 35 -0.39 29.39 -0.79
CA ARG A 35 0.27 30.58 -1.37
C ARG A 35 0.68 31.54 -0.27
N GLY A 36 1.95 31.94 -0.28
CA GLY A 36 2.49 32.92 0.67
C GLY A 36 2.43 32.47 2.14
N GLY A 37 2.35 31.17 2.40
CA GLY A 37 2.35 30.59 3.75
C GLY A 37 3.68 29.94 4.10
N ASP A 38 3.91 29.73 5.40
CA ASP A 38 5.00 28.90 5.89
C ASP A 38 4.61 27.42 5.75
N VAL A 39 5.47 26.64 5.10
CA VAL A 39 5.30 25.19 4.87
C VAL A 39 6.44 24.37 5.49
N ALA A 40 7.24 24.99 6.37
CA ALA A 40 8.31 24.29 7.08
C ALA A 40 7.72 23.14 7.90
N GLY A 41 8.26 21.93 7.70
CA GLY A 41 7.81 20.72 8.40
C GLY A 41 6.48 20.15 7.91
N VAL A 42 5.96 20.57 6.75
CA VAL A 42 4.82 19.89 6.12
C VAL A 42 5.26 18.52 5.62
N GLU A 43 4.54 17.50 6.07
CA GLU A 43 4.71 16.12 5.63
C GLU A 43 3.56 15.74 4.70
N ILE A 44 3.90 15.11 3.58
CA ILE A 44 2.95 14.54 2.63
C ILE A 44 3.29 13.07 2.50
N ASP A 45 2.41 12.22 3.03
CA ASP A 45 2.47 10.79 2.82
C ASP A 45 1.25 10.35 2.00
N SER A 46 1.48 10.06 0.72
CA SER A 46 0.42 9.72 -0.22
C SER A 46 0.86 8.55 -1.10
N PRO A 47 0.23 7.35 -0.99
CA PRO A 47 0.54 6.22 -1.86
C PRO A 47 0.21 6.52 -3.32
N TRP A 48 -0.77 7.39 -3.55
CA TRP A 48 -1.32 7.73 -4.86
C TRP A 48 -0.54 8.83 -5.59
N LEU A 49 0.47 9.43 -4.93
CA LEU A 49 1.23 10.56 -5.48
C LEU A 49 1.86 10.25 -6.84
N LEU A 50 2.26 9.01 -7.06
CA LEU A 50 2.97 8.57 -8.27
C LEU A 50 2.05 7.97 -9.33
N GLU A 51 0.75 7.94 -9.05
CA GLU A 51 -0.28 7.41 -9.93
C GLU A 51 -0.91 8.50 -10.80
N GLY A 52 -1.50 8.08 -11.93
CA GLY A 52 -2.35 8.94 -12.76
C GLY A 52 -1.68 10.13 -13.45
N GLY A 53 -0.34 10.24 -13.40
CA GLY A 53 0.38 11.38 -13.99
C GLY A 53 0.14 12.70 -13.25
N THR A 54 -0.18 12.62 -11.96
CA THR A 54 -0.38 13.80 -11.11
C THR A 54 0.96 14.41 -10.70
N ALA A 55 0.97 15.74 -10.54
CA ALA A 55 2.17 16.51 -10.18
C ALA A 55 2.00 17.11 -8.78
N LEU A 56 3.02 16.94 -7.92
CA LEU A 56 3.15 17.71 -6.69
C LEU A 56 4.10 18.86 -6.94
N LEU A 57 3.57 20.09 -6.88
CA LEU A 57 4.35 21.28 -7.18
C LEU A 57 4.89 21.93 -5.91
N VAL A 58 6.21 22.09 -5.82
CA VAL A 58 6.88 22.91 -4.81
C VAL A 58 7.48 24.12 -5.51
N ASN A 59 6.96 25.32 -5.22
CA ASN A 59 7.37 26.57 -5.89
C ASN A 59 7.32 26.50 -7.43
N GLY A 60 6.33 25.77 -7.98
CA GLY A 60 6.15 25.59 -9.42
C GLY A 60 7.03 24.49 -10.05
N VAL A 61 7.84 23.78 -9.26
CA VAL A 61 8.62 22.63 -9.71
C VAL A 61 7.87 21.35 -9.37
N ASP A 62 7.67 20.48 -10.36
CA ASP A 62 7.15 19.14 -10.14
C ASP A 62 8.22 18.26 -9.47
N VAL A 63 7.97 17.89 -8.21
CA VAL A 63 8.88 17.06 -7.41
C VAL A 63 8.53 15.58 -7.47
N THR A 64 7.42 15.18 -8.12
CA THR A 64 6.97 13.78 -8.21
C THR A 64 8.09 12.85 -8.74
N PRO A 65 8.82 13.18 -9.83
CA PRO A 65 9.90 12.31 -10.32
C PRO A 65 11.10 12.21 -9.37
N TYR A 66 11.40 13.29 -8.65
CA TYR A 66 12.46 13.29 -7.64
C TYR A 66 12.10 12.36 -6.47
N VAL A 67 10.86 12.43 -6.00
CA VAL A 67 10.36 11.56 -4.93
C VAL A 67 10.38 10.10 -5.38
N ASP A 68 9.92 9.77 -6.60
CA ASP A 68 9.95 8.39 -7.09
C ASP A 68 11.38 7.83 -7.18
N ALA A 69 12.32 8.62 -7.70
CA ALA A 69 13.72 8.23 -7.80
C ALA A 69 14.34 8.00 -6.41
N GLU A 70 14.04 8.87 -5.45
CA GLU A 70 14.54 8.75 -4.08
C GLU A 70 13.93 7.55 -3.36
N LEU A 71 12.64 7.24 -3.58
CA LEU A 71 12.02 6.02 -3.07
C LEU A 71 12.67 4.77 -3.69
N ASN A 72 12.95 4.76 -4.99
CA ASN A 72 13.66 3.63 -5.62
C ASN A 72 15.09 3.48 -5.07
N ARG A 73 15.77 4.58 -4.71
CA ARG A 73 17.08 4.55 -4.06
C ARG A 73 17.01 3.96 -2.64
N ARG A 74 15.98 4.32 -1.86
CA ARG A 74 15.77 3.85 -0.48
C ARG A 74 15.25 2.41 -0.41
N PHE A 75 14.51 1.97 -1.42
CA PHE A 75 13.91 0.63 -1.52
C PHE A 75 14.38 -0.08 -2.80
N PRO A 76 15.61 -0.64 -2.82
CA PRO A 76 16.17 -1.26 -4.02
C PRO A 76 15.29 -2.40 -4.56
N GLY A 77 14.94 -2.32 -5.85
CA GLY A 77 14.03 -3.25 -6.51
C GLY A 77 12.61 -2.69 -6.70
N ARG A 78 12.24 -1.62 -6.00
CA ARG A 78 10.94 -0.94 -6.16
C ARG A 78 10.74 -0.40 -7.57
N GLU A 79 11.82 -0.05 -8.29
CA GLU A 79 11.77 0.37 -9.69
C GLU A 79 11.20 -0.72 -10.62
N GLN A 80 11.27 -1.98 -10.20
CA GLN A 80 10.82 -3.13 -11.00
C GLN A 80 9.31 -3.37 -10.87
N ARG A 81 8.60 -2.64 -9.99
CA ARG A 81 7.14 -2.81 -9.76
C ARG A 81 6.29 -2.61 -11.01
N ARG A 82 6.84 -1.95 -12.03
CA ARG A 82 6.21 -1.71 -13.34
C ARG A 82 6.69 -2.68 -14.43
N ALA A 83 7.29 -3.81 -14.07
CA ALA A 83 7.72 -4.83 -15.02
C ALA A 83 6.57 -5.29 -15.91
N THR A 84 6.78 -5.36 -17.22
CA THR A 84 5.70 -5.62 -18.21
C THR A 84 5.76 -7.02 -18.82
N ASP A 85 6.80 -7.78 -18.51
CA ASP A 85 7.04 -9.12 -19.01
C ASP A 85 7.20 -10.15 -17.87
N PRO A 86 6.97 -11.45 -18.12
CA PRO A 86 7.05 -12.48 -17.10
C PRO A 86 8.40 -12.56 -16.35
N ASP A 87 9.52 -12.38 -17.04
CA ASP A 87 10.84 -12.43 -16.41
C ASP A 87 11.10 -11.21 -15.52
N GLY A 88 10.65 -10.04 -15.96
CA GLY A 88 10.62 -8.83 -15.17
C GLY A 88 9.80 -8.98 -13.90
N LEU A 89 8.60 -9.56 -13.99
CA LEU A 89 7.74 -9.81 -12.83
C LEU A 89 8.37 -10.78 -11.83
N ARG A 90 9.02 -11.85 -12.31
CA ARG A 90 9.79 -12.77 -11.45
C ARG A 90 10.91 -12.05 -10.69
N ARG A 91 11.66 -11.18 -11.38
CA ARG A 91 12.73 -10.37 -10.75
C ARG A 91 12.15 -9.39 -9.71
N ALA A 92 11.05 -8.72 -10.06
CA ALA A 92 10.37 -7.78 -9.18
C ALA A 92 9.88 -8.47 -7.89
N TRP A 93 9.24 -9.64 -8.02
CA TRP A 93 8.78 -10.41 -6.87
C TRP A 93 9.93 -10.88 -5.99
N ALA A 94 11.02 -11.37 -6.58
CA ALA A 94 12.19 -11.76 -5.81
C ALA A 94 12.79 -10.58 -5.02
N ALA A 95 12.67 -9.34 -5.51
CA ALA A 95 13.09 -8.15 -4.78
C ALA A 95 12.17 -7.82 -3.60
N VAL A 96 10.85 -7.97 -3.77
CA VAL A 96 9.86 -7.88 -2.69
C VAL A 96 10.18 -8.90 -1.59
N GLU A 97 10.37 -10.17 -1.94
CA GLU A 97 10.67 -11.24 -0.98
C GLU A 97 11.95 -10.97 -0.18
N ARG A 98 13.03 -10.51 -0.83
CA ARG A 98 14.28 -10.16 -0.15
C ARG A 98 14.10 -8.98 0.82
N SER A 99 13.33 -7.97 0.43
CA SER A 99 13.09 -6.77 1.23
C SER A 99 12.26 -7.10 2.48
N TRP A 100 11.20 -7.88 2.32
CA TRP A 100 10.40 -8.36 3.45
C TRP A 100 11.16 -9.32 4.36
N ALA A 101 11.97 -10.24 3.82
CA ALA A 101 12.80 -11.13 4.63
C ALA A 101 13.76 -10.34 5.53
N THR A 102 14.37 -9.28 5.00
CA THR A 102 15.25 -8.39 5.78
C THR A 102 14.49 -7.68 6.90
N THR A 103 13.31 -7.12 6.61
CA THR A 103 12.48 -6.44 7.61
C THR A 103 11.94 -7.42 8.67
N LEU A 104 11.52 -8.62 8.28
CA LEU A 104 11.08 -9.66 9.21
C LEU A 104 12.21 -10.10 10.14
N ALA A 105 13.43 -10.28 9.63
CA ALA A 105 14.59 -10.57 10.44
C ALA A 105 14.92 -9.45 11.44
N ARG A 106 14.76 -8.18 11.03
CA ARG A 106 14.88 -7.02 11.93
C ARG A 106 13.83 -7.09 13.05
N VAL A 107 12.55 -7.26 12.71
CA VAL A 107 11.46 -7.32 13.70
C VAL A 107 11.66 -8.48 14.69
N ALA A 108 12.14 -9.64 14.22
CA ALA A 108 12.44 -10.78 15.09
C ALA A 108 13.56 -10.51 16.11
N ALA A 109 14.45 -9.53 15.84
CA ALA A 109 15.50 -9.11 16.77
C ALA A 109 15.09 -7.93 17.68
N MET A 110 13.92 -7.32 17.44
CA MET A 110 13.39 -6.23 18.26
C MET A 110 12.70 -6.76 19.53
N PRO A 111 12.46 -5.91 20.55
CA PRO A 111 11.81 -6.34 21.79
C PRO A 111 10.44 -7.01 21.56
N PRO A 112 10.07 -8.01 22.39
CA PRO A 112 8.74 -8.62 22.33
C PRO A 112 7.62 -7.57 22.40
N GLY A 113 6.57 -7.75 21.59
CA GLY A 113 5.44 -6.81 21.47
C GLY A 113 5.61 -5.74 20.39
N THR A 114 6.80 -5.60 19.80
CA THR A 114 7.04 -4.64 18.69
C THR A 114 6.03 -4.77 17.55
N THR A 115 5.61 -5.99 17.23
CA THR A 115 4.69 -6.28 16.11
C THR A 115 3.31 -5.68 16.29
N ASP A 116 2.93 -5.35 17.52
CA ASP A 116 1.60 -4.87 17.90
C ASP A 116 1.59 -3.36 18.21
N LEU A 117 2.75 -2.70 18.16
CA LEU A 117 2.84 -1.26 18.36
C LEU A 117 2.31 -0.52 17.14
N SER A 118 1.52 0.52 17.40
CA SER A 118 1.05 1.50 16.41
C SER A 118 1.84 2.79 16.58
N VAL A 119 2.20 3.41 15.46
CA VAL A 119 2.77 4.76 15.40
C VAL A 119 1.68 5.68 14.87
N ASP A 120 1.44 6.79 15.58
CA ASP A 120 0.52 7.84 15.12
C ASP A 120 -0.93 7.43 14.82
N GLY A 121 -1.38 6.30 15.37
CA GLY A 121 -2.72 5.75 15.13
C GLY A 121 -2.85 4.99 13.81
N GLU A 122 -1.73 4.76 13.11
CA GLU A 122 -1.66 3.91 11.93
C GLU A 122 -1.59 2.42 12.29
N TRP A 123 -1.63 1.55 11.27
CA TRP A 123 -1.56 0.11 11.48
C TRP A 123 -0.25 -0.35 12.12
N SER A 124 -0.34 -1.33 13.02
CA SER A 124 0.83 -2.04 13.50
C SER A 124 1.50 -2.85 12.39
N PHE A 125 2.72 -3.33 12.64
CA PHE A 125 3.41 -4.24 11.72
C PHE A 125 2.58 -5.51 11.45
N ALA A 126 1.97 -6.10 12.48
CA ALA A 126 1.09 -7.26 12.32
C ALA A 126 -0.15 -6.93 11.49
N GLN A 127 -0.79 -5.79 11.70
CA GLN A 127 -1.94 -5.34 10.89
C GLN A 127 -1.55 -5.10 9.43
N THR A 128 -0.36 -4.55 9.18
CA THR A 128 0.19 -4.36 7.83
C THR A 128 0.36 -5.69 7.10
N LEU A 129 0.94 -6.71 7.75
CA LEU A 129 1.06 -8.04 7.13
C LEU A 129 -0.30 -8.71 6.86
N ARG A 130 -1.27 -8.52 7.77
CA ARG A 130 -2.66 -8.97 7.58
C ARG A 130 -3.34 -8.23 6.43
N HIS A 131 -3.00 -6.97 6.20
CA HIS A 131 -3.51 -6.22 5.07
C HIS A 131 -2.96 -6.77 3.75
N LEU A 132 -1.66 -7.06 3.67
CA LEU A 132 -1.06 -7.68 2.49
C LEU A 132 -1.63 -9.06 2.16
N VAL A 133 -2.02 -9.83 3.20
CA VAL A 133 -2.83 -11.04 3.02
C VAL A 133 -4.14 -10.72 2.30
N MET A 134 -4.88 -9.72 2.77
CA MET A 134 -6.16 -9.32 2.19
C MET A 134 -6.01 -8.73 0.77
N ALA A 135 -4.97 -7.93 0.53
CA ALA A 135 -4.65 -7.36 -0.78
C ALA A 135 -4.34 -8.47 -1.79
N THR A 136 -3.54 -9.48 -1.40
CA THR A 136 -3.27 -10.64 -2.26
C THR A 136 -4.55 -11.44 -2.51
N ASP A 137 -5.36 -11.72 -1.49
CA ASP A 137 -6.63 -12.43 -1.64
C ASP A 137 -7.58 -11.66 -2.59
N THR A 138 -7.57 -10.33 -2.55
CA THR A 138 -8.35 -9.48 -3.44
C THR A 138 -7.85 -9.55 -4.88
N TRP A 139 -6.58 -9.24 -5.13
CA TRP A 139 -6.10 -9.06 -6.50
C TRP A 139 -5.71 -10.38 -7.17
N LEU A 140 -5.14 -11.33 -6.42
CA LEU A 140 -4.84 -12.65 -6.92
C LEU A 140 -6.05 -13.58 -6.79
N GLY A 141 -6.57 -13.76 -5.56
CA GLY A 141 -7.62 -14.73 -5.28
C GLY A 141 -8.94 -14.42 -5.98
N ARG A 142 -9.45 -13.19 -5.82
CA ARG A 142 -10.72 -12.75 -6.42
C ARG A 142 -10.55 -12.38 -7.89
N ALA A 143 -9.65 -11.46 -8.23
CA ALA A 143 -9.62 -10.89 -9.57
C ALA A 143 -8.99 -11.84 -10.61
N ILE A 144 -7.80 -12.40 -10.33
CA ILE A 144 -7.08 -13.25 -11.30
C ILE A 144 -7.59 -14.70 -11.28
N LEU A 145 -7.73 -15.30 -10.09
CA LEU A 145 -8.09 -16.71 -9.92
C LEU A 145 -9.60 -16.96 -9.83
N GLU A 146 -10.40 -15.90 -9.68
CA GLU A 146 -11.88 -15.95 -9.62
C GLU A 146 -12.40 -16.94 -8.56
N GLN A 147 -11.72 -17.04 -7.42
CA GLN A 147 -12.10 -17.92 -6.34
C GLN A 147 -13.42 -17.44 -5.69
N PRO A 148 -14.38 -18.34 -5.39
CA PRO A 148 -15.65 -17.95 -4.79
C PRO A 148 -15.53 -17.34 -3.39
N GLN A 149 -14.56 -17.79 -2.59
CA GLN A 149 -14.29 -17.33 -1.23
C GLN A 149 -12.78 -17.09 -1.07
N PRO A 150 -12.27 -15.97 -1.60
CA PRO A 150 -10.83 -15.73 -1.68
C PRO A 150 -10.24 -15.28 -0.34
N TYR A 151 -11.05 -14.71 0.55
CA TYR A 151 -10.57 -14.04 1.75
C TYR A 151 -10.28 -14.98 2.89
N HIS A 152 -9.07 -14.86 3.43
CA HIS A 152 -8.69 -15.52 4.66
C HIS A 152 -9.16 -14.74 5.89
N PRO A 153 -9.59 -15.42 6.97
CA PRO A 153 -10.09 -14.74 8.17
C PRO A 153 -9.08 -13.81 8.87
N LEU A 154 -7.78 -14.08 8.71
CA LEU A 154 -6.74 -13.21 9.26
C LEU A 154 -6.46 -11.95 8.43
N GLY A 155 -7.12 -11.75 7.29
CA GLY A 155 -7.03 -10.51 6.52
C GLY A 155 -7.38 -9.28 7.36
N GLN A 156 -6.81 -8.14 6.99
CA GLN A 156 -7.14 -6.84 7.57
C GLN A 156 -7.64 -5.91 6.46
N PRO A 157 -8.96 -5.65 6.37
CA PRO A 157 -9.49 -4.68 5.40
C PRO A 157 -9.07 -3.24 5.77
N ASN A 158 -9.09 -2.35 4.76
CA ASN A 158 -8.93 -0.91 4.94
C ASN A 158 -10.08 -0.32 5.78
N ALA A 159 -9.85 0.87 6.35
CA ALA A 159 -10.80 1.47 7.29
C ALA A 159 -12.18 1.75 6.68
N GLU A 160 -12.23 2.04 5.37
CA GLU A 160 -13.44 2.37 4.63
C GLU A 160 -14.22 1.14 4.19
N TYR A 161 -13.64 -0.06 4.24
CA TYR A 161 -14.21 -1.27 3.64
C TYR A 161 -15.67 -1.53 4.06
N ALA A 162 -15.97 -1.39 5.36
CA ALA A 162 -17.34 -1.53 5.85
C ALA A 162 -18.26 -0.37 5.41
N THR A 163 -17.76 0.86 5.43
CA THR A 163 -18.52 2.05 5.01
C THR A 163 -18.77 2.09 3.50
N ASP A 164 -17.92 1.43 2.72
CA ASP A 164 -18.06 1.21 1.28
C ASP A 164 -19.06 0.08 0.95
N GLY A 165 -19.66 -0.54 1.98
CA GLY A 165 -20.73 -1.53 1.85
C GLY A 165 -20.25 -2.98 1.72
N TYR A 166 -18.98 -3.28 2.00
CA TYR A 166 -18.46 -4.64 1.94
C TYR A 166 -18.65 -5.42 3.24
N ASP A 167 -18.86 -6.73 3.11
CA ASP A 167 -19.03 -7.64 4.25
C ASP A 167 -17.70 -7.96 4.94
N THR A 168 -17.64 -7.66 6.24
CA THR A 168 -16.48 -7.90 7.11
C THR A 168 -16.57 -9.21 7.88
N SER A 169 -17.65 -9.98 7.75
CA SER A 169 -17.93 -11.17 8.57
C SER A 169 -16.87 -12.26 8.49
N VAL A 170 -16.15 -12.34 7.37
CA VAL A 170 -15.05 -13.29 7.18
C VAL A 170 -13.83 -12.96 8.04
N PHE A 171 -13.60 -11.68 8.38
CA PHE A 171 -12.40 -11.24 9.06
C PHE A 171 -12.52 -11.33 10.58
N THR A 172 -11.46 -11.80 11.22
CA THR A 172 -11.39 -11.88 12.68
C THR A 172 -11.36 -10.49 13.31
N THR A 173 -12.14 -10.33 14.38
CA THR A 173 -12.11 -9.17 15.27
C THR A 173 -11.17 -9.35 16.45
N GLU A 174 -10.70 -10.58 16.69
CA GLU A 174 -9.72 -10.90 17.73
C GLU A 174 -8.30 -10.65 17.23
N LEU A 175 -7.38 -10.33 18.15
CA LEU A 175 -5.96 -10.18 17.84
C LEU A 175 -5.34 -11.56 17.57
N PRO A 176 -4.93 -11.88 16.33
CA PRO A 176 -4.36 -13.19 16.05
C PRO A 176 -2.92 -13.29 16.55
N PRO A 177 -2.47 -14.49 16.98
CA PRO A 177 -1.05 -14.72 17.26
C PRO A 177 -0.18 -14.38 16.04
N PHE A 178 0.93 -13.68 16.25
CA PHE A 178 1.79 -13.23 15.15
C PHE A 178 2.30 -14.39 14.27
N ALA A 179 2.57 -15.56 14.85
CA ALA A 179 2.94 -16.75 14.10
C ALA A 179 1.85 -17.19 13.08
N ALA A 180 0.56 -17.03 13.42
CA ALA A 180 -0.53 -17.34 12.51
C ALA A 180 -0.64 -16.30 11.38
N VAL A 181 -0.32 -15.03 11.67
CA VAL A 181 -0.20 -13.97 10.65
C VAL A 181 0.91 -14.30 9.66
N LEU A 182 2.08 -14.72 10.15
CA LEU A 182 3.20 -15.14 9.30
C LEU A 182 2.85 -16.35 8.42
N ALA A 183 2.19 -17.36 8.96
CA ALA A 183 1.74 -18.52 8.18
C ALA A 183 0.73 -18.12 7.07
N ALA A 184 -0.22 -17.24 7.39
CA ALA A 184 -1.16 -16.70 6.40
C ALA A 184 -0.43 -15.91 5.30
N ARG A 185 0.56 -15.09 5.67
CA ARG A 185 1.39 -14.33 4.75
C ARG A 185 2.21 -15.25 3.84
N GLU A 186 2.88 -16.26 4.39
CA GLU A 186 3.70 -17.22 3.63
C GLU A 186 2.87 -18.02 2.62
N SER A 187 1.66 -18.42 3.00
CA SER A 187 0.71 -19.07 2.09
C SER A 187 0.41 -18.17 0.87
N ARG A 188 0.19 -16.87 1.08
CA ARG A 188 -0.08 -15.91 -0.02
C ARG A 188 1.17 -15.60 -0.85
N VAL A 189 2.35 -15.50 -0.23
CA VAL A 189 3.63 -15.40 -0.95
C VAL A 189 3.80 -16.60 -1.90
N THR A 190 3.48 -17.80 -1.43
CA THR A 190 3.59 -19.03 -2.21
C THR A 190 2.66 -19.00 -3.42
N MET A 191 1.40 -18.57 -3.25
CA MET A 191 0.45 -18.43 -4.36
C MET A 191 0.97 -17.49 -5.46
N VAL A 192 1.52 -16.32 -5.08
CA VAL A 192 2.08 -15.36 -6.04
C VAL A 192 3.31 -15.96 -6.75
N ARG A 193 4.18 -16.64 -6.00
CA ARG A 193 5.36 -17.32 -6.56
C ARG A 193 4.97 -18.39 -7.57
N GLU A 194 3.96 -19.20 -7.26
CA GLU A 194 3.44 -20.24 -8.14
C GLU A 194 2.85 -19.66 -9.43
N LEU A 195 2.13 -18.54 -9.35
CA LEU A 195 1.64 -17.83 -10.53
C LEU A 195 2.82 -17.35 -11.40
N PHE A 196 3.78 -16.63 -10.82
CA PHE A 196 4.92 -16.11 -11.58
C PHE A 196 5.79 -17.20 -12.19
N ALA A 197 5.88 -18.38 -11.58
CA ALA A 197 6.63 -19.50 -12.16
C ALA A 197 6.07 -19.96 -13.53
N HIS A 198 4.78 -19.78 -13.78
CA HIS A 198 4.11 -20.32 -14.97
C HIS A 198 3.52 -19.27 -15.90
N ILE A 199 3.42 -18.01 -15.46
CA ILE A 199 2.79 -16.94 -16.25
C ILE A 199 3.53 -16.66 -17.56
N THR A 200 2.76 -16.43 -18.62
CA THR A 200 3.23 -16.10 -19.97
C THR A 200 2.78 -14.69 -20.39
N ASP A 201 3.38 -14.15 -21.46
CA ASP A 201 2.96 -12.86 -22.03
C ASP A 201 1.48 -12.82 -22.46
N ALA A 202 0.91 -13.97 -22.83
CA ALA A 202 -0.51 -14.07 -23.19
C ALA A 202 -1.40 -13.93 -21.94
N ASP A 203 -1.04 -14.57 -20.83
CA ASP A 203 -1.78 -14.53 -19.58
C ASP A 203 -1.86 -13.10 -19.01
N LEU A 204 -0.80 -12.32 -19.19
CA LEU A 204 -0.71 -10.91 -18.76
C LEU A 204 -1.79 -10.02 -19.38
N ARG A 205 -2.27 -10.36 -20.59
CA ARG A 205 -3.26 -9.58 -21.34
C ARG A 205 -4.71 -10.01 -21.08
N VAL A 206 -4.93 -11.06 -20.29
CA VAL A 206 -6.28 -11.55 -19.99
C VAL A 206 -7.06 -10.45 -19.25
N PRO A 207 -8.23 -10.03 -19.77
CA PRO A 207 -9.08 -9.06 -19.10
C PRO A 207 -9.61 -9.60 -17.77
N ARG A 208 -9.65 -8.74 -16.76
CA ARG A 208 -10.17 -9.02 -15.41
C ARG A 208 -11.18 -7.97 -15.02
N ARG A 209 -12.08 -8.30 -14.09
CA ARG A 209 -12.96 -7.30 -13.47
C ARG A 209 -12.22 -6.67 -12.31
N ASN A 210 -12.26 -5.34 -12.20
CA ASN A 210 -11.73 -4.69 -11.01
C ASN A 210 -12.49 -5.19 -9.76
N PRO A 211 -11.80 -5.71 -8.74
CA PRO A 211 -12.45 -6.36 -7.59
C PRO A 211 -13.22 -5.38 -6.69
N TRP A 212 -12.96 -4.08 -6.83
CA TRP A 212 -13.58 -2.97 -6.08
C TRP A 212 -14.60 -2.18 -6.90
N SER A 213 -14.54 -2.30 -8.22
CA SER A 213 -15.44 -1.59 -9.13
C SER A 213 -15.67 -2.44 -10.39
N PRO A 214 -16.47 -3.51 -10.30
CA PRO A 214 -16.55 -4.56 -11.32
C PRO A 214 -17.00 -4.11 -12.72
N GLN A 215 -17.47 -2.86 -12.83
CA GLN A 215 -17.82 -2.19 -14.08
C GLN A 215 -16.59 -1.70 -14.86
N HIS A 216 -15.43 -1.59 -14.21
CA HIS A 216 -14.15 -1.27 -14.82
C HIS A 216 -13.35 -2.53 -15.14
N GLU A 217 -12.77 -2.53 -16.33
CA GLU A 217 -11.90 -3.61 -16.80
C GLU A 217 -10.45 -3.37 -16.37
N GLU A 218 -9.81 -4.44 -15.94
CA GLU A 218 -8.39 -4.54 -15.64
C GLU A 218 -7.75 -5.59 -16.56
N THR A 219 -6.44 -5.73 -16.48
CA THR A 219 -5.73 -6.90 -17.03
C THR A 219 -5.08 -7.69 -15.90
N THR A 220 -4.73 -8.95 -16.14
CA THR A 220 -3.89 -9.72 -15.20
C THR A 220 -2.63 -8.94 -14.84
N LEU A 221 -1.98 -8.28 -15.82
CA LEU A 221 -0.81 -7.44 -15.56
C LEU A 221 -1.12 -6.28 -14.61
N SER A 222 -2.23 -5.57 -14.83
CA SER A 222 -2.66 -4.47 -13.94
C SER A 222 -2.85 -4.97 -12.50
N CYS A 223 -3.55 -6.09 -12.31
CA CYS A 223 -3.74 -6.69 -10.99
C CYS A 223 -2.40 -7.07 -10.32
N LEU A 224 -1.42 -7.54 -11.10
CA LEU A 224 -0.08 -7.89 -10.59
C LEU A 224 0.75 -6.64 -10.25
N HIS A 225 0.61 -5.55 -11.02
CA HIS A 225 1.19 -4.26 -10.67
C HIS A 225 0.62 -3.74 -9.36
N THR A 226 -0.70 -3.86 -9.15
CA THR A 226 -1.30 -3.48 -7.87
C THR A 226 -0.73 -4.32 -6.72
N ILE A 227 -0.61 -5.65 -6.86
CA ILE A 227 0.01 -6.48 -5.82
C ILE A 227 1.45 -6.01 -5.51
N LEU A 228 2.26 -5.71 -6.53
CA LEU A 228 3.62 -5.21 -6.33
C LEU A 228 3.63 -3.83 -5.64
N GLU A 229 2.71 -2.95 -5.99
CA GLU A 229 2.56 -1.62 -5.40
C GLU A 229 2.16 -1.68 -3.92
N GLU A 230 1.14 -2.50 -3.60
CA GLU A 230 0.72 -2.80 -2.23
C GLU A 230 1.91 -3.27 -1.39
N GLU A 231 2.71 -4.19 -1.90
CA GLU A 231 3.90 -4.70 -1.20
C GLU A 231 4.93 -3.60 -0.91
N TRP A 232 5.21 -2.71 -1.86
CA TRP A 232 6.23 -1.67 -1.68
C TRP A 232 5.76 -0.50 -0.81
N GLU A 233 4.53 -0.05 -0.98
CA GLU A 233 4.00 1.05 -0.15
C GLU A 233 3.82 0.59 1.30
N HIS A 234 3.30 -0.61 1.54
CA HIS A 234 3.20 -1.15 2.90
C HIS A 234 4.55 -1.52 3.52
N HIS A 235 5.55 -1.90 2.71
CA HIS A 235 6.92 -2.05 3.22
C HIS A 235 7.50 -0.70 3.64
N ARG A 236 7.25 0.36 2.87
CA ARG A 236 7.67 1.73 3.20
C ARG A 236 7.07 2.21 4.53
N TYR A 237 5.77 2.04 4.74
CA TYR A 237 5.12 2.36 6.02
C TYR A 237 5.69 1.55 7.18
N ALA A 238 5.81 0.23 6.99
CA ALA A 238 6.35 -0.66 8.02
C ALA A 238 7.78 -0.26 8.42
N VAL A 239 8.66 0.04 7.48
CA VAL A 239 10.04 0.45 7.78
C VAL A 239 10.08 1.80 8.49
N ARG A 240 9.29 2.79 8.03
CA ARG A 240 9.16 4.10 8.68
C ARG A 240 8.76 3.95 10.15
N ASP A 241 7.73 3.15 10.43
CA ASP A 241 7.22 2.99 11.79
C ASP A 241 8.18 2.20 12.68
N LEU A 242 8.86 1.19 12.12
CA LEU A 242 9.90 0.47 12.84
C LEU A 242 11.11 1.35 13.17
N ASP A 243 11.44 2.35 12.33
CA ASP A 243 12.48 3.34 12.63
C ASP A 243 12.07 4.23 13.81
N VAL A 244 10.82 4.69 13.85
CA VAL A 244 10.28 5.44 15.00
C VAL A 244 10.32 4.60 16.28
N ILE A 245 9.91 3.33 16.22
CA ILE A 245 9.93 2.42 17.37
C ILE A 245 11.36 2.14 17.86
N ASP A 246 12.33 1.97 16.94
CA ASP A 246 13.74 1.74 17.27
C ASP A 246 14.47 3.03 17.70
N GLY A 247 13.77 4.18 17.72
CA GLY A 247 14.35 5.49 18.04
C GLY A 247 15.35 5.99 16.99
N ARG A 248 15.31 5.47 15.76
CA ARG A 248 16.12 5.96 14.65
C ARG A 248 15.46 7.20 14.04
N PRO A 249 16.23 8.24 13.68
CA PRO A 249 15.70 9.34 12.88
C PRO A 249 15.19 8.79 11.55
N THR A 250 13.97 9.15 11.16
CA THR A 250 13.45 8.93 9.80
C THR A 250 14.33 9.74 8.83
N THR A 251 15.20 9.05 8.07
CA THR A 251 16.03 9.67 7.03
C THR A 251 15.30 9.78 5.70
#